data_AF-A0A5P9EZ46-F1
#
_entry.id   AF-A0A5P9EZ46-F1
#
_cell.length_a   1.000
_cell.length_b   1.000
_cell.length_c   1.000
_cell.angle_alpha   90.00
_cell.angle_beta   90.00
_cell.angle_gamma   90.00
#
_symmetry.space_group_name_H-M   'P 1'
#
loop_
_entity.id
_entity.type
_entity.pdbx_description
1 polymer ?
#
loop_
_entity_poly.entity_id
_entity_poly.type
_entity_poly.pdbx_seq_one_letter_code
_entity_poly.pdbx_strand_id
1 'polypeptide(L)'
;MMYHKAKLFGDSNACKKILASPNPGEAKSIGRQVVGFNQNMWDKKRFDIVVNANLAKFSQNIELKEFLLNTENRVLVEASPVDNIWGIGLAQDSPKAQDPNTWKGLNLLGFALMEVRDKLRLSPA
;
A
#
# COMPACT_ATOMS: atom_id res chain seq x y z
N MET A 1 4.45 -0.86 -5.92
CA MET A 1 3.04 -0.99 -6.35
C MET A 1 2.86 -0.90 -7.87
N MET A 2 3.10 0.26 -8.51
CA MET A 2 2.74 0.46 -9.93
C MET A 2 3.47 -0.48 -10.91
N TYR A 3 4.75 -0.75 -10.69
CA TYR A 3 5.50 -1.72 -11.51
C TYR A 3 4.85 -3.12 -11.48
N HIS A 4 4.50 -3.62 -10.29
CA HIS A 4 3.83 -4.91 -10.14
C HIS A 4 2.41 -4.92 -10.72
N LYS A 5 1.71 -3.78 -10.71
CA LYS A 5 0.44 -3.64 -11.44
C LYS A 5 0.67 -3.84 -12.94
N ALA A 6 1.61 -3.14 -13.54
CA ALA A 6 1.95 -3.30 -14.96
C ALA A 6 2.36 -4.74 -15.29
N LYS A 7 3.20 -5.35 -14.43
CA LYS A 7 3.63 -6.75 -14.56
C LYS A 7 2.46 -7.74 -14.51
N LEU A 8 1.49 -7.52 -13.61
CA LEU A 8 0.31 -8.38 -13.45
C LEU A 8 -0.53 -8.44 -14.74
N PHE A 9 -0.61 -7.33 -15.47
CA PHE A 9 -1.40 -7.23 -16.71
C PHE A 9 -0.56 -7.39 -17.99
N GLY A 10 0.70 -7.82 -17.86
CA GLY A 10 1.58 -8.06 -19.01
C GLY A 10 2.05 -6.80 -19.75
N ASP A 11 1.83 -5.60 -19.19
CA ASP A 11 2.21 -4.34 -19.81
C ASP A 11 3.71 -4.05 -19.60
N SER A 12 4.53 -4.69 -20.43
CA SER A 12 5.99 -4.58 -20.39
C SER A 12 6.48 -3.15 -20.70
N ASN A 13 5.73 -2.39 -21.50
CA ASN A 13 6.06 -1.01 -21.82
C ASN A 13 5.84 -0.10 -20.60
N ALA A 14 4.71 -0.23 -19.91
CA ALA A 14 4.48 0.48 -18.65
C ALA A 14 5.49 0.06 -17.58
N CYS A 15 5.88 -1.22 -17.50
CA CYS A 15 6.94 -1.67 -16.58
C CYS A 15 8.24 -0.89 -16.79
N LYS A 16 8.73 -0.81 -18.03
CA LYS A 16 9.96 -0.07 -18.37
C LYS A 16 9.84 1.41 -17.99
N LYS A 17 8.73 2.05 -18.37
CA LYS A 17 8.48 3.47 -18.06
C LYS A 17 8.43 3.74 -16.56
N ILE A 18 7.75 2.89 -15.79
CA ILE A 18 7.64 3.03 -14.32
C ILE A 18 9.01 2.88 -13.64
N LEU A 19 9.84 1.94 -14.09
CA LEU A 19 11.20 1.78 -13.54
C LEU A 19 12.11 2.97 -13.89
N ALA A 20 11.91 3.59 -15.05
CA ALA A 20 12.64 4.77 -15.48
C ALA A 20 12.10 6.08 -14.89
N SER A 21 10.96 6.07 -14.20
CA SER A 21 10.35 7.28 -13.67
C SER A 21 11.19 7.89 -12.55
N PRO A 22 11.53 9.20 -12.61
CA PRO A 22 12.35 9.88 -11.62
C PRO A 22 11.61 10.16 -10.31
N ASN A 23 10.28 10.07 -10.27
CA ASN A 23 9.50 10.36 -9.07
C ASN A 23 8.24 9.48 -8.93
N PRO A 24 7.70 9.33 -7.70
CA PRO A 24 6.51 8.51 -7.45
C PRO A 24 5.25 8.99 -8.17
N GLY A 25 5.12 10.30 -8.43
CA GLY A 25 3.96 10.89 -9.10
C GLY A 25 3.86 10.43 -10.56
N GLU A 26 4.98 10.45 -11.28
CA GLU A 26 5.06 9.97 -12.66
C GLU A 26 4.82 8.46 -12.74
N ALA A 27 5.45 7.66 -11.88
CA ALA A 27 5.22 6.23 -11.78
C ALA A 27 3.72 5.91 -11.53
N LYS A 28 3.06 6.71 -10.69
CA LYS A 28 1.61 6.61 -10.41
C LYS A 28 0.77 6.98 -11.63
N SER A 29 1.16 8.02 -12.38
CA SER A 29 0.49 8.42 -13.62
C SER A 29 0.52 7.30 -14.66
N ILE A 30 1.69 6.71 -14.90
CA ILE A 30 1.85 5.57 -15.83
C ILE A 30 1.06 4.36 -15.32
N GLY A 31 1.11 4.06 -14.03
CA GLY A 31 0.37 2.95 -13.43
C GLY A 31 -1.16 3.07 -13.53
N ARG A 32 -1.70 4.28 -13.74
CA ARG A 32 -3.13 4.49 -14.05
C ARG A 32 -3.50 4.13 -15.49
N GLN A 33 -2.52 4.12 -16.40
CA GLN A 33 -2.70 3.87 -17.83
C GLN A 33 -2.25 2.46 -18.26
N VAL A 34 -2.06 1.54 -17.31
CA VAL A 34 -1.67 0.15 -17.60
C VAL A 34 -2.69 -0.50 -18.53
N VAL A 35 -2.21 -1.02 -19.66
CA VAL A 35 -3.02 -1.73 -20.65
C VAL A 35 -3.41 -3.11 -20.11
N GLY A 36 -4.59 -3.60 -20.52
CA GLY A 36 -5.10 -4.90 -20.09
C GLY A 36 -5.59 -4.93 -18.63
N PHE A 37 -5.74 -3.77 -18.00
CA PHE A 37 -6.22 -3.66 -16.63
C PHE A 37 -7.60 -4.31 -16.44
N ASN A 38 -7.68 -5.21 -15.46
CA ASN A 38 -8.92 -5.82 -15.01
C ASN A 38 -9.10 -5.57 -13.51
N GLN A 39 -10.18 -4.90 -13.14
CA GLN A 39 -10.47 -4.51 -11.76
C GLN A 39 -10.60 -5.71 -10.82
N ASN A 40 -11.32 -6.75 -11.22
CA ASN A 40 -11.53 -7.94 -10.38
C ASN A 40 -10.22 -8.68 -10.10
N MET A 41 -9.35 -8.82 -11.09
CA MET A 41 -8.03 -9.40 -10.90
C MET A 41 -7.13 -8.50 -10.04
N TRP A 42 -7.22 -7.18 -10.23
CA TRP A 42 -6.49 -6.23 -9.39
C TRP A 42 -6.90 -6.33 -7.93
N ASP A 43 -8.20 -6.36 -7.64
CA ASP A 43 -8.71 -6.40 -6.27
C ASP A 43 -8.25 -7.66 -5.52
N LYS A 44 -8.13 -8.79 -6.23
CA LYS A 44 -7.60 -10.04 -5.69
C LYS A 44 -6.09 -10.04 -5.42
N LYS A 45 -5.32 -9.13 -6.03
CA LYS A 45 -3.84 -9.15 -5.99
C LYS A 45 -3.20 -7.91 -5.38
N ARG A 46 -3.92 -6.79 -5.33
CA ARG A 46 -3.39 -5.48 -4.91
C ARG A 46 -2.85 -5.50 -3.50
N PHE A 47 -3.51 -6.21 -2.59
CA PHE A 47 -3.13 -6.29 -1.18
C PHE A 47 -1.75 -6.94 -1.02
N ASP A 48 -1.59 -8.17 -1.51
CA ASP A 48 -0.31 -8.90 -1.45
C ASP A 48 0.84 -8.14 -2.13
N ILE A 49 0.56 -7.48 -3.26
CA ILE A 49 1.53 -6.64 -3.96
C ILE A 49 2.03 -5.50 -3.05
N VAL A 50 1.13 -4.86 -2.31
CA VAL A 50 1.50 -3.75 -1.41
C VAL A 50 2.14 -4.25 -0.12
N VAL A 51 1.73 -5.41 0.41
CA VAL A 51 2.42 -6.08 1.51
C VAL A 51 3.87 -6.38 1.12
N ASN A 52 4.11 -7.05 -0.02
CA ASN A 52 5.46 -7.40 -0.45
C ASN A 52 6.34 -6.18 -0.71
N ALA A 53 5.78 -5.12 -1.31
CA ALA A 53 6.51 -3.88 -1.53
C ALA A 53 6.88 -3.18 -0.22
N ASN A 54 5.96 -3.13 0.76
CA ASN A 54 6.27 -2.57 2.08
C ASN A 54 7.24 -3.47 2.84
N LEU A 55 7.10 -4.79 2.78
CA LEU A 55 8.05 -5.70 3.40
C LEU A 55 9.47 -5.43 2.91
N ALA A 56 9.69 -5.32 1.60
CA ALA A 56 10.99 -4.96 1.05
C ALA A 56 11.48 -3.58 1.52
N LYS A 57 10.57 -2.58 1.61
CA LYS A 57 10.89 -1.24 2.14
C LYS A 57 11.37 -1.29 3.59
N PHE A 58 10.61 -1.95 4.45
CA PHE A 58 10.86 -1.97 5.89
C PHE A 58 11.98 -2.96 6.25
N SER A 59 12.16 -4.07 5.52
CA SER A 59 13.24 -5.03 5.81
C SER A 59 14.64 -4.49 5.50
N GLN A 60 14.77 -3.61 4.49
CA GLN A 60 16.07 -3.08 4.07
C GLN A 60 16.48 -1.80 4.83
N ASN A 61 15.58 -1.16 5.59
CA ASN A 61 15.83 0.10 6.28
C ASN A 61 15.56 -0.07 7.78
N ILE A 62 16.63 -0.13 8.59
CA ILE A 62 16.52 -0.47 10.02
C ILE A 62 15.66 0.52 10.81
N GLU A 63 15.85 1.83 10.60
CA GLU A 63 15.08 2.87 11.29
C GLU A 63 13.57 2.76 11.00
N LEU A 64 13.23 2.48 9.74
CA LEU A 64 11.83 2.29 9.35
C LEU A 64 11.27 1.00 9.95
N LYS A 65 12.05 -0.09 9.95
CA LYS A 65 11.66 -1.37 10.59
C LYS A 65 11.30 -1.13 12.06
N GLU A 66 12.19 -0.49 12.81
CA GLU A 66 11.99 -0.17 14.22
C GLU A 66 10.77 0.73 14.44
N PHE A 67 10.62 1.78 13.62
CA PHE A 67 9.44 2.65 13.66
C PHE A 67 8.14 1.86 13.51
N LEU A 68 8.07 0.94 12.55
CA LEU A 68 6.88 0.11 12.33
C LEU A 68 6.65 -0.88 13.48
N LEU A 69 7.70 -1.52 13.99
CA LEU A 69 7.61 -2.46 15.11
C LEU A 69 7.13 -1.78 16.40
N ASN A 70 7.57 -0.55 16.65
CA ASN A 70 7.17 0.30 17.77
C ASN A 70 5.70 0.75 17.71
N THR A 71 4.98 0.45 16.63
CA THR A 71 3.51 0.59 16.62
C THR A 71 2.79 -0.50 17.42
N GLU A 72 3.52 -1.51 17.90
CA GLU A 72 3.03 -2.56 18.79
C GLU A 72 1.76 -3.22 18.26
N ASN A 73 0.67 -3.19 19.03
CA ASN A 73 -0.61 -3.79 18.66
C ASN A 73 -1.63 -2.73 18.21
N ARG A 74 -1.18 -1.50 17.94
CA ARG A 74 -2.07 -0.44 17.46
C ARG A 74 -2.59 -0.77 16.06
N VAL A 75 -3.86 -0.44 15.83
CA VAL A 75 -4.47 -0.42 14.50
C VAL A 75 -3.91 0.78 13.73
N LEU A 76 -3.29 0.51 12.59
CA LEU A 76 -2.75 1.56 11.72
C LEU A 76 -3.82 2.02 10.74
N VAL A 77 -3.94 3.33 10.55
CA VAL A 77 -5.01 3.94 9.79
C VAL A 77 -4.47 4.99 8.83
N GLU A 78 -4.77 4.84 7.55
CA GLU A 78 -4.52 5.86 6.54
C GLU A 78 -5.71 6.83 6.47
N ALA A 79 -5.60 7.93 7.22
CA ALA A 79 -6.67 8.93 7.37
C ALA A 79 -6.70 9.93 6.21
N SER A 80 -7.10 9.43 5.04
CA SER A 80 -7.26 10.21 3.81
C SER A 80 -8.75 10.36 3.43
N PRO A 81 -9.28 11.59 3.30
CA PRO A 81 -10.68 11.82 2.91
C PRO A 81 -10.95 11.53 1.42
N VAL A 82 -9.90 11.37 0.62
CA VAL A 82 -9.99 11.17 -0.85
C VAL A 82 -9.57 9.76 -1.28
N ASP A 83 -9.34 8.86 -0.32
CA ASP A 83 -8.97 7.47 -0.59
C ASP A 83 -9.84 6.49 0.21
N ASN A 84 -10.77 5.84 -0.48
CA ASN A 84 -11.64 4.82 0.10
C ASN A 84 -11.11 3.39 -0.07
N ILE A 85 -9.96 3.21 -0.73
CA ILE A 85 -9.38 1.88 -0.97
C ILE A 85 -8.23 1.65 0.00
N TRP A 86 -7.23 2.51 -0.03
CA TRP A 86 -6.06 2.40 0.83
C TRP A 86 -6.27 3.11 2.16
N GLY A 87 -7.13 4.14 2.18
CA GLY A 87 -7.52 4.89 3.37
C GLY A 87 -8.93 4.59 3.86
N ILE A 88 -9.32 5.33 4.90
CA ILE A 88 -10.64 5.23 5.56
C ILE A 88 -11.70 6.18 5.01
N GLY A 89 -11.37 7.01 4.02
CA GLY A 89 -12.32 7.99 3.47
C GLY A 89 -12.70 9.11 4.42
N LEU A 90 -11.88 9.38 5.44
CA LEU A 90 -12.07 10.43 6.44
C LEU A 90 -10.74 11.13 6.69
N ALA A 91 -10.80 12.43 7.00
CA ALA A 91 -9.63 13.20 7.43
C ALA A 91 -9.18 12.80 8.84
N GLN A 92 -7.90 12.98 9.14
CA GLN A 92 -7.28 12.62 10.41
C GLN A 92 -7.94 13.30 11.63
N ASP A 93 -8.39 14.53 11.47
CA ASP A 93 -9.04 15.33 12.51
C ASP A 93 -10.54 15.04 12.67
N SER A 94 -11.11 14.17 11.83
CA SER A 94 -12.49 13.74 11.96
C SER A 94 -12.65 12.88 13.22
N PRO A 95 -13.56 13.21 14.15
CA PRO A 95 -13.84 12.35 15.31
C PRO A 95 -14.26 10.92 14.91
N LYS A 96 -14.87 10.79 13.73
CA LYS A 96 -15.28 9.51 13.15
C LYS A 96 -14.08 8.62 12.77
N ALA A 97 -12.91 9.20 12.47
CA ALA A 97 -11.73 8.41 12.11
C ALA A 97 -11.31 7.41 13.22
N GLN A 98 -11.67 7.68 14.47
CA GLN A 98 -11.36 6.83 15.63
C GLN A 98 -12.29 5.61 15.78
N ASP A 99 -13.42 5.56 15.07
CA ASP A 99 -14.36 4.44 15.11
C ASP A 99 -14.37 3.69 13.76
N PRO A 100 -13.83 2.46 13.71
CA PRO A 100 -13.82 1.63 12.52
C PRO A 100 -15.19 1.42 11.87
N ASN A 101 -16.28 1.46 12.64
CA ASN A 101 -17.64 1.28 12.12
C ASN A 101 -18.12 2.48 11.29
N THR A 102 -17.44 3.62 11.38
CA THR A 102 -17.80 4.85 10.66
C THR A 102 -16.92 5.10 9.44
N TRP A 103 -15.90 4.27 9.23
CA TRP A 103 -15.01 4.38 8.08
C TRP A 103 -15.78 4.18 6.78
N LYS A 104 -15.44 4.98 5.78
CA LYS A 104 -16.02 4.93 4.44
C LYS A 104 -15.11 4.21 3.43
N GLY A 105 -13.93 3.82 3.88
CA GLY A 105 -12.91 3.18 3.09
C GLY A 105 -12.37 1.91 3.73
N LEU A 106 -11.62 1.15 2.94
CA LEU A 106 -11.16 -0.20 3.30
C LEU A 106 -9.88 -0.22 4.14
N ASN A 107 -9.20 0.92 4.32
CA ASN A 107 -7.94 1.03 5.07
C ASN A 107 -6.87 -0.01 4.67
N LEU A 108 -6.82 -0.43 3.39
CA LEU A 108 -5.93 -1.52 2.98
C LEU A 108 -4.45 -1.24 3.24
N LEU A 109 -4.03 0.03 3.30
CA LEU A 109 -2.64 0.37 3.60
C LEU A 109 -2.30 0.11 5.06
N GLY A 110 -3.19 0.52 5.98
CA GLY A 110 -3.05 0.23 7.39
C GLY A 110 -2.94 -1.27 7.66
N PHE A 111 -3.83 -2.06 7.07
CA PHE A 111 -3.79 -3.53 7.16
C PHE A 111 -2.54 -4.13 6.53
N ALA A 112 -2.09 -3.63 5.38
CA ALA A 112 -0.85 -4.11 4.76
C ALA A 112 0.38 -3.83 5.64
N LEU A 113 0.44 -2.68 6.31
CA LEU A 113 1.55 -2.35 7.23
C LEU A 113 1.52 -3.21 8.49
N MET A 114 0.33 -3.55 9.01
CA MET A 114 0.19 -4.48 10.13
C MET A 114 0.64 -5.90 9.76
N GLU A 115 0.27 -6.39 8.58
CA GLU A 115 0.76 -7.68 8.04
C GLU A 115 2.30 -7.68 7.91
N VAL A 116 2.90 -6.58 7.43
CA VAL A 116 4.36 -6.43 7.34
C VAL A 116 5.00 -6.42 8.73
N ARG A 117 4.41 -5.70 9.70
CA ARG A 117 4.88 -5.68 11.08
C ARG A 117 4.94 -7.08 11.67
N ASP A 118 3.90 -7.89 11.45
CA ASP A 118 3.83 -9.25 11.99
C ASP A 118 4.85 -10.18 11.31
N LYS A 119 5.04 -10.06 10.00
CA LYS A 119 6.12 -10.79 9.29
C LYS A 119 7.52 -10.43 9.80
N LEU A 120 7.77 -9.15 10.07
CA LEU A 120 9.07 -8.69 10.56
C LEU A 120 9.36 -9.13 12.01
N ARG A 121 8.33 -9.41 12.81
CA ARG A 121 8.48 -10.00 14.16
C ARG A 121 8.89 -11.46 14.11
N LEU A 122 8.33 -12.22 13.16
CA LEU A 122 8.57 -13.66 13.01
C LEU A 122 9.91 -13.98 12.34
N SER A 123 10.52 -12.99 11.66
CA SER A 123 11.88 -13.07 11.11
C SER A 123 12.84 -12.15 11.89
N PRO A 124 13.23 -12.51 13.12
CA PRO A 124 14.30 -11.80 13.81
C PRO A 124 15.58 -11.89 12.96
N ALA A 125 16.32 -10.78 12.93
CA ALA A 125 17.59 -10.69 12.21
C ALA A 125 18.64 -11.60 12.83
#